data_AF-E9SDB5-F1
#
_entry.id   AF-E9SDB5-F1
#
_cell.length_a   1.000
_cell.length_b   1.000
_cell.length_c   1.000
_cell.angle_alpha   90.00
_cell.angle_beta   90.00
_cell.angle_gamma   90.00
#
_symmetry.space_group_name_H-M   'P 1'
#
loop_
_entity.id
_entity.type
_entity.pdbx_description
1 polymer ?
#
loop_
_entity_poly.entity_id
_entity_poly.type
_entity_poly.pdbx_seq_one_letter_code
_entity_poly.pdbx_strand_id
1 'polypeptide(L)'
;MKKDVFDYVWTDKKRTFLGLPLSFTRYYLTESKFITRSGFLSVQEDELELYRVLDKKLVLTVGARIVGCGSIVMNVRDVDTPVKEIKSVKNPREVMKLLDKYIDMNRDRYRTRGRDFYNGFEPQGDLDDDGIEG
;
A
#
# COMPACT_ATOMS: atom_id res chain seq x y z
N MET A 1 -14.13 -24.22 2.87
CA MET A 1 -13.30 -23.05 3.21
C MET A 1 -12.75 -22.50 1.90
N LYS A 2 -13.22 -21.34 1.41
CA LYS A 2 -12.66 -20.76 0.17
C LYS A 2 -11.21 -20.39 0.47
N LYS A 3 -10.24 -21.05 -0.20
CA LYS A 3 -8.86 -20.58 -0.22
C LYS A 3 -8.91 -19.17 -0.79
N ASP A 4 -8.58 -18.17 0.02
CA ASP A 4 -8.31 -16.85 -0.53
C ASP A 4 -7.20 -17.01 -1.58
N VAL A 5 -7.36 -16.36 -2.73
CA VAL A 5 -6.51 -16.57 -3.93
C VAL A 5 -5.10 -15.98 -3.74
N PHE A 6 -4.90 -15.17 -2.70
CA PHE A 6 -3.71 -14.38 -2.45
C PHE A 6 -3.27 -14.55 -0.99
N ASP A 7 -1.96 -14.53 -0.74
CA ASP A 7 -1.42 -14.44 0.61
C ASP A 7 -1.59 -13.01 1.14
N TYR A 8 -2.18 -12.86 2.32
CA TYR A 8 -2.51 -11.57 2.92
C TYR A 8 -2.05 -11.50 4.37
N VAL A 9 -1.57 -10.31 4.72
CA VAL A 9 -1.13 -9.99 6.08
C VAL A 9 -2.27 -9.39 6.91
N TRP A 10 -3.30 -8.88 6.23
CA TRP A 10 -4.52 -8.38 6.87
C TRP A 10 -5.70 -8.39 5.90
N THR A 11 -6.91 -8.62 6.42
CA THR A 11 -8.17 -8.52 5.68
C THR A 11 -9.26 -7.92 6.55
N ASP A 12 -10.14 -7.13 5.95
CA ASP A 12 -11.35 -6.65 6.61
C ASP A 12 -12.49 -6.47 5.60
N LYS A 13 -13.72 -6.48 6.09
CA LYS A 13 -14.93 -6.30 5.29
C LYS A 13 -15.51 -4.91 5.58
N LYS A 14 -15.86 -4.16 4.54
CA LYS A 14 -16.45 -2.82 4.69
C LYS A 14 -17.78 -2.92 5.45
N ARG A 15 -17.91 -2.11 6.51
CA ARG A 15 -19.12 -2.01 7.35
C ARG A 15 -19.95 -0.80 6.93
N THR A 16 -21.25 -0.98 6.75
CA THR A 16 -22.10 0.08 6.16
C THR A 16 -22.97 0.77 7.20
N PHE A 17 -23.82 0.03 7.91
CA PHE A 17 -24.78 0.57 8.87
C PHE A 17 -24.61 -0.11 10.23
N LEU A 18 -24.50 0.67 11.31
CA LEU A 18 -24.32 0.18 12.68
C LEU A 18 -23.15 -0.82 12.87
N GLY A 19 -22.11 -0.75 12.05
CA GLY A 19 -20.97 -1.68 12.13
C GLY A 19 -21.23 -3.06 11.49
N LEU A 20 -22.36 -3.25 10.79
CA LEU A 20 -22.65 -4.51 10.11
C LEU A 20 -21.94 -4.59 8.74
N PRO A 21 -21.29 -5.72 8.42
CA PRO A 21 -20.58 -5.92 7.16
C PRO A 21 -21.54 -6.36 6.05
N LEU A 22 -22.53 -5.51 5.74
CA LEU A 22 -23.55 -5.76 4.72
C LEU A 22 -23.06 -5.46 3.30
N SER A 23 -21.91 -4.81 3.16
CA SER A 23 -21.33 -4.59 1.83
C SER A 23 -20.79 -5.90 1.26
N PHE A 24 -20.71 -5.98 -0.06
CA PHE A 24 -19.96 -7.04 -0.75
C PHE A 24 -18.52 -6.60 -1.04
N THR A 25 -17.98 -5.69 -0.23
CA THR A 25 -16.63 -5.15 -0.40
C THR A 25 -15.72 -5.71 0.69
N ARG A 26 -14.63 -6.34 0.27
CA ARG A 26 -13.58 -6.84 1.14
C ARG A 26 -12.23 -6.23 0.74
N TYR A 27 -11.47 -5.87 1.75
CA TYR A 27 -10.14 -5.34 1.63
C TYR A 27 -9.13 -6.40 2.03
N TYR A 28 -8.01 -6.42 1.33
CA TYR A 28 -6.87 -7.25 1.63
C TYR A 28 -5.61 -6.38 1.55
N LEU A 29 -4.75 -6.54 2.54
CA LEU A 29 -3.38 -6.04 2.50
C LEU A 29 -2.47 -7.25 2.36
N THR A 30 -1.66 -7.27 1.32
CA THR A 30 -0.60 -8.25 1.11
C THR A 30 0.75 -7.60 1.44
N GLU A 31 1.84 -8.33 1.26
CA GLU A 31 3.16 -7.76 1.46
C GLU A 31 3.50 -6.59 0.52
N SER A 32 2.90 -6.52 -0.68
CA SER A 32 3.28 -5.56 -1.72
C SER A 32 2.10 -4.81 -2.34
N LYS A 33 0.87 -5.28 -2.11
CA LYS A 33 -0.34 -4.73 -2.72
C LYS A 33 -1.45 -4.55 -1.69
N PHE A 34 -2.33 -3.59 -1.98
CA PHE A 34 -3.62 -3.44 -1.33
C PHE A 34 -4.72 -3.76 -2.35
N ILE A 35 -5.57 -4.72 -2.03
CA ILE A 35 -6.59 -5.24 -2.95
C ILE A 35 -7.97 -4.91 -2.41
N THR A 36 -8.79 -4.28 -3.25
CA THR A 36 -10.23 -4.10 -2.98
C THR A 36 -11.00 -5.04 -3.88
N ARG A 37 -11.71 -5.98 -3.28
CA ARG A 37 -12.65 -6.86 -3.97
C ARG A 37 -14.06 -6.41 -3.68
N SER A 38 -14.83 -6.08 -4.70
CA SER A 38 -16.23 -5.67 -4.54
C SER A 38 -17.13 -6.27 -5.60
N GLY A 39 -18.30 -6.78 -5.19
CA GLY A 39 -19.29 -7.26 -6.15
C GLY A 39 -20.26 -8.29 -5.59
N PHE A 40 -21.48 -8.31 -6.14
CA PHE A 40 -22.51 -9.30 -5.79
C PHE A 40 -22.75 -10.30 -6.93
N LEU A 41 -23.16 -9.82 -8.11
CA LEU A 41 -23.34 -10.63 -9.32
C LEU A 41 -22.11 -10.61 -10.24
N SER A 42 -21.50 -9.43 -10.38
CA SER A 42 -20.20 -9.24 -11.01
C SER A 42 -19.19 -8.85 -9.93
N VAL A 43 -18.02 -9.46 -9.95
CA VAL A 43 -16.94 -9.23 -8.97
C VAL A 43 -15.83 -8.44 -9.66
N GLN A 44 -15.53 -7.28 -9.11
CA GLN A 44 -14.41 -6.44 -9.52
C GLN A 44 -13.31 -6.51 -8.46
N GLU A 45 -12.08 -6.67 -8.92
CA GLU A 45 -10.88 -6.63 -8.09
C GLU A 45 -10.01 -5.47 -8.58
N ASP A 46 -9.66 -4.59 -7.65
CA ASP A 46 -8.83 -3.42 -7.92
C ASP A 46 -7.61 -3.46 -6.99
N GLU A 47 -6.44 -3.62 -7.60
CA GLU A 47 -5.15 -3.79 -6.94
C GLU A 47 -4.34 -2.50 -6.95
N LEU A 48 -3.80 -2.15 -5.79
CA LEU A 48 -2.93 -0.99 -5.62
C LEU A 48 -1.56 -1.42 -5.12
N GLU A 49 -0.51 -1.13 -5.87
CA GLU A 49 0.86 -1.40 -5.43
C GLU A 49 1.28 -0.43 -4.32
N LEU A 50 1.78 -0.97 -3.19
CA LEU A 50 2.10 -0.17 -2.01
C LEU A 50 3.24 0.82 -2.25
N TYR A 51 4.20 0.49 -3.12
CA TYR A 51 5.31 1.39 -3.45
C TYR A 51 4.85 2.64 -4.23
N ARG A 52 3.67 2.60 -4.86
CA ARG A 52 3.08 3.74 -5.60
C ARG A 52 2.31 4.69 -4.69
N VAL A 53 2.05 4.31 -3.44
CA VAL A 53 1.38 5.19 -2.48
C VAL A 53 2.30 6.37 -2.18
N LEU A 54 1.80 7.58 -2.39
CA LEU A 54 2.51 8.83 -2.13
C LEU A 54 2.22 9.33 -0.72
N ASP A 55 0.93 9.47 -0.41
CA ASP A 55 0.42 10.01 0.84
C ASP A 55 -0.85 9.28 1.25
N LYS A 56 -1.21 9.38 2.52
CA LYS A 56 -2.40 8.77 3.09
C LYS A 56 -3.00 9.61 4.19
N LYS A 57 -4.33 9.62 4.24
CA LYS A 57 -5.13 10.39 5.19
C LYS A 57 -6.15 9.51 5.89
N LEU A 58 -6.26 9.67 7.20
CA LEU A 58 -7.30 9.06 8.01
C LEU A 58 -8.51 10.00 8.13
N VAL A 59 -9.69 9.51 7.78
CA VAL A 59 -10.96 10.24 7.87
C VAL A 59 -11.86 9.58 8.91
N LEU A 60 -12.18 10.32 9.97
CA LEU A 60 -13.02 9.89 11.09
C LEU A 60 -14.25 10.79 11.21
N THR A 61 -15.37 10.40 10.59
CA THR A 61 -16.64 11.11 10.77
C THR A 61 -17.21 10.86 12.17
N VAL A 62 -18.13 11.71 12.64
CA VAL A 62 -18.75 11.58 13.98
C VAL A 62 -19.35 10.19 14.19
N GLY A 63 -20.16 9.71 13.25
CA GLY A 63 -20.75 8.36 13.32
C GLY A 63 -19.69 7.25 13.30
N ALA A 64 -18.66 7.38 12.47
CA ALA A 64 -17.59 6.39 12.39
C ALA A 64 -16.82 6.26 13.72
N ARG A 65 -16.57 7.38 14.42
CA ARG A 65 -15.93 7.37 15.74
C ARG A 65 -16.74 6.61 16.78
N ILE A 66 -18.07 6.79 16.79
CA ILE A 66 -18.96 6.10 17.73
C ILE A 66 -18.93 4.58 17.50
N VAL A 67 -18.87 4.13 16.24
CA VAL A 67 -18.83 2.69 15.91
C VAL A 67 -17.41 2.11 15.82
N GLY A 68 -16.37 2.87 16.21
CA GLY A 68 -14.97 2.42 16.17
C GLY A 68 -14.43 2.14 14.75
N CYS A 69 -15.03 2.75 13.72
CA CYS A 69 -14.63 2.60 12.32
C CYS A 69 -14.02 3.91 11.77
N GLY A 70 -13.43 3.82 10.58
CA GLY A 70 -12.98 4.99 9.83
C GLY A 70 -12.68 4.67 8.38
N SER A 71 -12.37 5.71 7.61
CA SER A 71 -11.95 5.57 6.21
C SER A 71 -10.51 6.02 6.04
N ILE A 72 -9.76 5.35 5.17
CA ILE A 72 -8.38 5.70 4.82
C ILE A 72 -8.38 6.08 3.34
N VAL A 73 -7.88 7.28 3.04
CA VAL A 73 -7.70 7.78 1.68
C VAL A 73 -6.22 7.68 1.35
N MET A 74 -5.85 7.05 0.24
CA MET A 74 -4.48 6.93 -0.25
C MET A 74 -4.36 7.65 -1.59
N ASN A 75 -3.38 8.54 -1.69
CA ASN A 75 -3.00 9.18 -2.94
C ASN A 75 -1.88 8.37 -3.58
N VAL A 76 -2.01 8.04 -4.85
CA VAL A 76 -1.09 7.13 -5.54
C VAL A 76 -0.56 7.78 -6.82
N ARG A 77 0.65 7.36 -7.21
CA ARG A 77 1.29 7.77 -8.46
C ARG A 77 0.74 6.94 -9.62
N ASP A 78 -0.56 7.06 -9.85
CA ASP A 78 -1.26 6.45 -10.97
C ASP A 78 -1.97 7.56 -11.78
N VAL A 79 -2.02 7.39 -13.10
CA VAL A 79 -2.62 8.37 -14.02
C VAL A 79 -4.14 8.19 -14.03
N ASP A 80 -4.62 6.94 -13.96
CA ASP A 80 -6.02 6.62 -14.18
C ASP A 80 -6.82 6.67 -12.86
N THR A 81 -6.20 6.25 -11.75
CA THR A 81 -6.86 6.23 -10.42
C THR A 81 -5.94 6.84 -9.36
N PRO A 82 -5.86 8.18 -9.27
CA PRO A 82 -4.92 8.86 -8.37
C PRO A 82 -5.29 8.76 -6.89
N VAL A 83 -6.54 8.41 -6.57
CA VAL A 83 -7.06 8.34 -5.21
C VAL A 83 -7.77 7.03 -4.95
N LYS A 84 -7.31 6.29 -3.95
CA LYS A 84 -7.92 5.05 -3.47
C LYS A 84 -8.52 5.26 -2.09
N GLU A 85 -9.80 4.97 -1.94
CA GLU A 85 -10.50 5.10 -0.66
C GLU A 85 -10.90 3.74 -0.07
N ILE A 86 -10.40 3.46 1.13
CA ILE A 86 -10.76 2.31 1.97
C ILE A 86 -11.82 2.79 2.95
N LYS A 87 -13.06 2.29 2.84
CA LYS A 87 -14.20 2.80 3.60
C LYS A 87 -14.54 1.91 4.80
N SER A 88 -14.81 2.55 5.93
CA SER A 88 -15.40 1.91 7.11
C SER A 88 -14.66 0.65 7.58
N VAL A 89 -13.35 0.76 7.75
CA VAL A 89 -12.50 -0.28 8.36
C VAL A 89 -12.54 -0.16 9.88
N LYS A 90 -12.48 -1.30 10.57
CA LYS A 90 -12.43 -1.34 12.04
C LYS A 90 -11.04 -0.94 12.52
N ASN A 91 -10.96 -0.27 13.66
CA ASN A 91 -9.70 0.20 14.25
C ASN A 91 -8.79 0.90 13.23
N PRO A 92 -9.29 1.96 12.57
CA PRO A 92 -8.65 2.50 11.38
C PRO A 92 -7.23 3.06 11.64
N ARG A 93 -6.89 3.38 12.89
CA ARG A 93 -5.54 3.77 13.30
C ARG A 93 -4.55 2.60 13.29
N GLU A 94 -4.99 1.41 13.67
CA GLU A 94 -4.16 0.19 13.61
C GLU A 94 -3.92 -0.21 12.16
N VAL A 95 -4.99 -0.15 11.34
CA VAL A 95 -4.90 -0.39 9.89
C VAL A 95 -3.95 0.60 9.23
N MET A 96 -4.02 1.88 9.61
CA MET A 96 -3.07 2.89 9.13
C MET A 96 -1.63 2.49 9.49
N LYS A 97 -1.31 2.24 10.77
CA LYS A 97 0.03 1.82 11.20
C LYS A 97 0.54 0.59 10.42
N LEU A 98 -0.35 -0.36 10.12
CA LEU A 98 -0.01 -1.53 9.33
C LEU A 98 0.33 -1.15 7.89
N LEU A 99 -0.46 -0.27 7.26
CA LEU A 99 -0.17 0.28 5.94
C LEU A 99 1.17 1.01 5.90
N ASP A 100 1.48 1.88 6.88
CA ASP A 100 2.78 2.56 7.01
C ASP A 100 3.92 1.55 6.93
N LYS A 101 3.88 0.52 7.80
CA LYS A 101 4.91 -0.51 7.87
C LYS A 101 5.16 -1.17 6.51
N TYR A 102 4.11 -1.62 5.83
CA TYR A 102 4.30 -2.32 4.56
C TYR A 102 4.66 -1.36 3.42
N ILE A 103 4.16 -0.12 3.40
CA ILE A 103 4.58 0.89 2.41
C ILE A 103 6.08 1.15 2.52
N ASP A 104 6.59 1.38 3.73
CA ASP A 104 8.00 1.65 3.97
C ASP A 104 8.88 0.45 3.59
N MET A 105 8.48 -0.78 3.98
CA MET A 105 9.16 -2.01 3.57
C MET A 105 9.22 -2.16 2.04
N ASN A 106 8.17 -1.78 1.30
CA ASN A 106 8.20 -1.83 -0.17
C ASN A 106 9.07 -0.74 -0.79
N ARG A 107 9.04 0.47 -0.23
CA ARG A 107 9.91 1.57 -0.67
C ARG A 107 11.38 1.22 -0.48
N ASP A 108 11.74 0.64 0.66
CA ASP A 108 13.10 0.18 0.94
C ASP A 108 13.53 -0.94 -0.01
N ARG A 109 12.68 -1.96 -0.22
CA ARG A 109 12.93 -3.03 -1.20
C ARG A 109 13.16 -2.49 -2.61
N TYR A 110 12.38 -1.49 -3.04
CA TYR A 110 12.55 -0.87 -4.35
C TYR A 110 13.82 0.00 -4.42
N ARG A 111 14.15 0.72 -3.34
CA ARG A 111 15.34 1.57 -3.27
C ARG A 111 16.63 0.75 -3.30
N THR A 112 16.68 -0.36 -2.56
CA THR A 112 17.85 -1.26 -2.56
C THR A 112 18.04 -1.88 -3.93
N ARG A 113 16.95 -2.37 -4.57
CA ARG A 113 17.03 -2.86 -5.96
C ARG A 113 17.61 -1.81 -6.91
N GLY A 114 17.20 -0.54 -6.80
CA GLY A 114 17.78 0.54 -7.60
C GLY A 114 19.27 0.79 -7.33
N ARG A 115 19.71 0.68 -6.07
CA ARG A 115 21.12 0.84 -5.68
C ARG A 115 22.01 -0.28 -6.22
N ASP A 116 21.50 -1.51 -6.25
CA ASP A 116 22.23 -2.67 -6.79
C ASP A 116 22.53 -2.53 -8.29
N PHE A 117 21.73 -1.75 -9.04
CA PHE A 117 22.03 -1.42 -10.45
C PHE A 117 23.10 -0.32 -10.61
N TYR A 118 23.23 0.61 -9.67
CA TYR A 118 24.19 1.71 -9.76
C TYR A 118 25.57 1.36 -9.17
N ASN A 119 25.66 0.44 -8.20
CA ASN A 119 26.93 -0.02 -7.65
C ASN A 119 27.74 -0.94 -8.59
N GLY A 120 27.20 -1.32 -9.75
CA GLY A 120 27.91 -2.09 -10.79
C GLY A 120 28.63 -1.23 -11.84
N PHE A 121 28.50 0.10 -11.76
CA PHE A 121 29.18 1.07 -12.62
C PHE A 121 29.94 2.07 -11.75
N GLU A 122 30.92 1.61 -10.97
CA GLU A 122 32.05 2.49 -10.66
C GLU A 122 32.98 2.43 -11.89
N PRO A 123 33.13 3.52 -12.68
CA PRO A 123 34.31 3.62 -13.51
C PRO A 123 35.48 3.65 -12.54
N GLN A 124 36.28 2.59 -12.56
CA GLN A 124 37.59 2.55 -11.94
C GLN A 124 38.38 3.70 -12.58
N GLY A 125 38.39 4.85 -11.91
CA GLY A 125 39.25 5.96 -12.28
C GLY A 125 40.66 5.50 -12.03
N ASP A 126 41.29 4.97 -13.06
CA ASP A 126 42.74 4.81 -13.12
C ASP A 126 43.32 6.21 -12.88
N LEU A 127 43.84 6.42 -11.67
CA LEU A 127 44.73 7.53 -11.38
C LEU A 127 46.06 7.19 -12.06
N ASP A 128 46.21 7.65 -13.28
CA ASP A 128 47.48 7.81 -13.99
C ASP A 128 48.29 8.92 -13.29
N ASP A 129 48.88 8.57 -12.16
CA ASP A 129 50.02 9.26 -11.54
C ASP A 129 51.28 8.94 -12.35
N ASP A 130 51.35 9.46 -13.58
CA ASP A 130 52.57 9.47 -14.38
C ASP A 130 53.44 10.64 -13.92
N GLY A 131 54.39 10.31 -13.04
CA GLY A 131 55.46 11.19 -12.62
C GLY A 131 56.25 11.74 -13.81
N ILE A 132 56.43 13.06 -13.82
CA ILE A 132 57.50 13.72 -14.57
C ILE A 132 58.39 14.43 -13.54
N GLU A 133 59.45 13.73 -13.14
CA GLU A 133 60.72 14.38 -12.79
C GLU A 133 61.47 14.69 -14.10
N GLY A 134 61.97 15.92 -14.22
CA GLY A 134 62.79 16.40 -15.34
C GLY A 134 62.79 17.90 -15.48
#